data_AF-A0A2G2ZW66-F1
#
_entry.id   AF-A0A2G2ZW66-F1
#
_cell.length_a   1.000
_cell.length_b   1.000
_cell.length_c   1.000
_cell.angle_alpha   90.00
_cell.angle_beta   90.00
_cell.angle_gamma   90.00
#
_symmetry.space_group_name_H-M   'P 1'
#
loop_
_entity.id
_entity.type
_entity.pdbx_description
1 polymer ?
#
loop_
_entity_poly.entity_id
_entity_poly.type
_entity_poly.pdbx_seq_one_letter_code
_entity_poly.pdbx_strand_id
1 'polypeptide(L)'
;MQSFYVEGKISFLDDEEQTFYELMCPKCKNIVRTKIIKGIDCGNCQKHTMLTPRCHFQVQMTDGSGSTTATLLGELGENFFSMRAEQIYDIINIKKDPLPLQCTQQDLANKVFKIQLRNSYCRNSDDALAKLFVSSCVKKHDALQLPTSLVSLDVGESSK
;
A
#
# COMPACT_ATOMS: atom_id res chain seq x y z
N MET A 1 -16.59 4.59 -11.53
CA MET A 1 -15.89 3.64 -10.66
C MET A 1 -16.49 3.74 -9.29
N GLN A 2 -16.93 2.62 -8.71
CA GLN A 2 -17.49 2.58 -7.35
C GLN A 2 -16.35 2.39 -6.35
N SER A 3 -16.37 3.16 -5.27
CA SER A 3 -15.47 3.00 -4.13
C SER A 3 -16.27 2.67 -2.89
N PHE A 4 -15.70 1.85 -2.00
CA PHE A 4 -16.31 1.44 -0.75
C PHE A 4 -15.24 1.32 0.34
N TYR A 5 -15.67 1.24 1.60
CA TYR A 5 -14.77 1.13 2.73
C TYR A 5 -14.87 -0.25 3.37
N VAL A 6 -13.73 -0.76 3.82
CA VAL A 6 -13.62 -1.99 4.61
C VAL A 6 -12.78 -1.67 5.84
N GLU A 7 -13.16 -2.24 6.98
CA GLU A 7 -12.32 -2.23 8.17
C GLU A 7 -11.69 -3.61 8.34
N GLY A 8 -10.36 -3.67 8.37
CA GLY A 8 -9.67 -4.96 8.40
C GLY A 8 -8.18 -4.83 8.66
N LYS A 9 -7.53 -5.98 8.75
CA LYS A 9 -6.07 -6.09 8.83
C LYS A 9 -5.48 -6.16 7.43
N ILE A 10 -4.25 -5.69 7.27
CA ILE A 10 -3.49 -5.77 6.03
C ILE A 10 -2.25 -6.66 6.28
N SER A 11 -1.99 -7.59 5.38
CA SER A 11 -0.80 -8.43 5.38
C SER A 11 -0.23 -8.57 3.96
N PHE A 12 1.07 -8.83 3.87
CA PHE A 12 1.68 -9.21 2.60
C PHE A 12 1.24 -10.62 2.20
N LEU A 13 1.15 -10.85 0.89
CA LEU A 13 0.95 -12.19 0.35
C LEU A 13 2.21 -13.03 0.54
N ASP A 14 2.01 -14.32 0.81
CA ASP A 14 3.05 -15.34 0.76
C ASP A 14 3.22 -15.80 -0.70
N ASP A 15 3.76 -14.91 -1.52
CA ASP A 15 3.98 -15.11 -2.95
C ASP A 15 5.39 -14.63 -3.32
N GLU A 16 6.30 -15.58 -3.53
CA GLU A 16 7.69 -15.32 -3.90
C GLU A 16 7.84 -14.73 -5.32
N GLU A 17 6.84 -14.91 -6.19
CA GLU A 17 6.82 -14.38 -7.57
C GLU A 17 6.28 -12.94 -7.62
N GLN A 18 5.76 -12.42 -6.50
CA GLN A 18 5.20 -11.08 -6.44
C GLN A 18 6.24 -10.01 -6.79
N THR A 19 5.92 -9.21 -7.80
CA THR A 19 6.72 -8.03 -8.16
C THR A 19 6.24 -6.82 -7.37
N PHE A 20 7.17 -6.03 -6.83
CA PHE A 20 6.89 -4.84 -5.99
C PHE A 20 6.96 -3.50 -6.74
N TYR A 21 7.20 -3.55 -8.04
CA TYR A 21 7.25 -2.37 -8.90
C TYR A 21 6.73 -2.70 -10.31
N GLU A 22 6.29 -1.68 -11.01
CA GLU A 22 6.08 -1.70 -12.45
C GLU A 22 6.90 -0.59 -13.11
N LEU A 23 7.34 -0.80 -14.35
CA LEU A 23 8.04 0.21 -15.12
C LEU A 23 7.07 0.91 -16.06
N MET A 24 7.14 2.24 -16.12
CA MET A 24 6.24 3.04 -16.95
C MET A 24 6.90 4.24 -17.58
N CYS A 25 6.25 4.75 -18.62
CA CYS A 25 6.59 6.06 -19.17
C CYS A 25 6.31 7.15 -18.12
N PRO A 26 7.28 8.00 -17.77
CA PRO A 26 7.09 9.03 -16.75
C PRO A 26 6.02 10.07 -17.12
N LYS A 27 5.76 10.27 -18.42
CA LYS A 27 4.82 11.26 -18.94
C LYS A 27 3.38 10.75 -19.00
N CYS A 28 3.11 9.71 -19.79
CA CYS A 28 1.75 9.19 -19.98
C CYS A 28 1.36 8.11 -18.97
N LYS A 29 2.28 7.68 -18.09
CA LYS A 29 2.09 6.61 -17.10
C LYS A 29 1.69 5.26 -17.70
N ASN A 30 1.90 5.08 -19.01
CA ASN A 30 1.69 3.79 -19.66
C ASN A 30 2.70 2.77 -19.14
N ILE A 31 2.19 1.66 -18.60
CA ILE A 31 2.99 0.56 -18.07
C ILE A 31 3.64 -0.20 -19.23
N VAL A 32 4.89 -0.59 -19.05
CA VAL A 32 5.69 -1.30 -20.04
C VAL A 32 6.16 -2.61 -19.42
N ARG A 33 5.83 -3.74 -20.07
CA ARG A 33 6.13 -5.09 -19.60
C ARG A 33 7.61 -5.44 -19.76
N THR A 34 8.45 -4.88 -18.90
CA THR A 34 9.88 -5.18 -18.82
C THR A 34 10.35 -5.10 -17.38
N LYS A 35 11.39 -5.87 -17.04
CA LYS A 35 11.95 -5.95 -15.68
C LYS A 35 13.12 -4.99 -15.47
N ILE A 36 13.60 -4.33 -16.52
CA ILE A 36 14.79 -3.46 -16.46
C ILE A 36 14.46 -2.04 -16.89
N ILE A 37 14.99 -1.06 -16.16
CA ILE A 37 14.96 0.34 -16.58
C ILE A 37 15.79 0.48 -17.85
N LYS A 38 15.16 1.00 -18.91
CA LYS A 38 15.79 1.26 -20.20
C LYS A 38 15.10 2.42 -20.91
N GLY A 39 15.81 2.98 -21.89
CA GLY A 39 15.23 3.94 -22.84
C GLY A 39 14.25 3.25 -23.77
N ILE A 40 13.12 3.90 -24.02
CA ILE A 40 12.10 3.43 -24.95
C ILE A 40 11.56 4.59 -25.78
N ASP A 41 11.09 4.27 -27.00
CA ASP A 41 10.26 5.17 -27.78
C ASP A 41 8.80 4.93 -27.40
N CYS A 42 8.24 5.83 -26.60
CA CYS A 42 6.88 5.65 -26.08
C CYS A 42 5.85 5.95 -27.18
N GLY A 43 5.13 4.93 -27.66
CA GLY A 43 4.10 5.10 -28.71
C GLY A 43 3.02 6.14 -28.38
N ASN A 44 2.60 6.24 -27.11
CA ASN A 44 1.60 7.24 -26.68
C ASN A 44 2.17 8.66 -26.63
N CYS A 45 3.45 8.83 -26.30
CA CYS A 45 4.07 10.16 -26.20
C CYS A 45 4.81 10.58 -27.47
N GLN A 46 5.06 9.64 -28.38
CA GLN A 46 5.91 9.79 -29.57
C GLN A 46 7.28 10.41 -29.26
N LYS A 47 7.85 10.04 -28.11
CA LYS A 47 9.13 10.58 -27.61
C LYS A 47 9.95 9.49 -26.96
N HIS A 48 11.27 9.59 -27.12
CA HIS A 48 12.23 8.80 -26.37
C HIS A 48 12.19 9.19 -24.88
N THR A 49 12.17 8.21 -23.99
CA THR A 49 12.19 8.42 -22.53
C THR A 49 12.79 7.23 -21.80
N MET A 50 13.43 7.49 -20.67
CA MET A 50 13.77 6.46 -19.70
C MET A 50 12.51 6.02 -18.95
N LEU A 51 12.36 4.72 -18.75
CA LEU A 51 11.33 4.17 -17.87
C LEU A 51 11.60 4.56 -16.42
N THR A 52 10.53 4.85 -15.68
CA THR A 52 10.58 5.09 -14.25
C THR A 52 9.83 3.99 -13.51
N PRO A 53 10.36 3.50 -12.38
CA PRO A 53 9.64 2.55 -11.55
C PRO A 53 8.47 3.25 -10.84
N ARG A 54 7.42 2.49 -10.57
CA ARG A 54 6.33 2.86 -9.66
C ARG A 54 6.07 1.66 -8.77
N CYS A 55 5.93 1.89 -7.47
CA CYS A 55 5.56 0.84 -6.53
C CYS A 55 4.24 0.20 -6.95
N HIS A 56 4.19 -1.12 -6.97
CA HIS A 56 3.03 -1.92 -7.33
C HIS A 56 3.15 -3.27 -6.63
N PHE A 57 2.20 -3.63 -5.77
CA PHE A 57 2.13 -4.98 -5.19
C PHE A 57 0.71 -5.25 -4.66
N GLN A 58 0.43 -6.51 -4.38
CA GLN A 58 -0.81 -6.96 -3.77
C GLN A 58 -0.63 -7.21 -2.27
N VAL A 59 -1.69 -6.94 -1.53
CA VAL A 59 -1.83 -7.25 -0.11
C VAL A 59 -3.07 -8.09 0.10
N GLN A 60 -3.02 -8.95 1.11
CA GLN A 60 -4.21 -9.57 1.66
C GLN A 60 -4.85 -8.63 2.67
N MET A 61 -6.16 -8.50 2.57
CA MET A 61 -6.98 -7.79 3.55
C MET A 61 -7.92 -8.80 4.18
N THR A 62 -8.01 -8.78 5.51
CA THR A 62 -8.81 -9.73 6.26
C THR A 62 -9.69 -8.99 7.26
N ASP A 63 -10.98 -9.31 7.26
CA ASP A 63 -11.95 -8.84 8.25
C ASP A 63 -12.67 -10.04 8.90
N GLY A 64 -13.74 -9.77 9.66
CA GLY A 64 -14.51 -10.83 10.32
C GLY A 64 -15.31 -11.73 9.36
N SER A 65 -15.44 -11.34 8.09
CA SER A 65 -16.20 -12.07 7.07
C SER A 65 -15.32 -12.92 6.15
N GLY A 66 -14.04 -12.58 6.01
CA GLY A 66 -13.09 -13.36 5.22
C GLY A 66 -11.87 -12.56 4.79
N SER A 67 -11.22 -13.04 3.72
CA SER A 67 -10.02 -12.42 3.14
C SER A 67 -10.22 -12.13 1.66
N THR A 68 -9.62 -11.04 1.20
CA THR A 68 -9.54 -10.69 -0.23
C THR A 68 -8.20 -10.05 -0.55
N THR A 69 -7.85 -9.93 -1.83
CA THR A 69 -6.61 -9.29 -2.28
C THR A 69 -6.89 -7.92 -2.88
N ALA A 70 -6.02 -6.96 -2.62
CA ALA A 70 -6.08 -5.64 -3.23
C ALA A 70 -4.68 -5.15 -3.63
N THR A 71 -4.64 -4.34 -4.68
CA THR A 71 -3.40 -3.80 -5.23
C THR A 71 -3.11 -2.42 -4.64
N LEU A 72 -1.89 -2.23 -4.14
CA LEU A 72 -1.29 -0.96 -3.74
C LEU A 72 -0.44 -0.41 -4.88
N LEU A 73 -0.52 0.90 -5.12
CA LEU A 73 0.16 1.57 -6.24
C LEU A 73 0.80 2.89 -5.81
N GLY A 74 1.95 3.20 -6.41
CA GLY A 74 2.63 4.49 -6.25
C GLY A 74 2.94 4.82 -4.79
N GLU A 75 2.79 6.10 -4.45
CA GLU A 75 3.11 6.66 -3.13
C GLU A 75 2.47 5.90 -1.97
N LEU A 76 1.25 5.38 -2.14
CA LEU A 76 0.60 4.62 -1.08
C LEU A 76 1.37 3.33 -0.77
N GLY A 77 1.91 2.65 -1.78
CA GLY A 77 2.76 1.48 -1.60
C GLY A 77 4.16 1.83 -1.08
N GLU A 78 4.71 2.96 -1.52
CA GLU A 78 6.01 3.47 -1.04
C GLU A 78 5.98 3.77 0.47
N ASN A 79 4.86 4.32 0.96
CA ASN A 79 4.66 4.61 2.38
C ASN A 79 4.66 3.35 3.25
N PHE A 80 4.28 2.18 2.71
CA PHE A 80 4.36 0.94 3.48
C PHE A 80 5.80 0.54 3.74
N PHE A 81 6.68 0.69 2.75
CA PHE A 81 8.09 0.34 2.89
C PHE A 81 8.95 1.47 3.46
N SER A 82 8.42 2.69 3.55
CA SER A 82 9.20 3.91 3.75
C SER A 82 10.35 4.03 2.73
N MET A 83 10.06 3.63 1.48
CA MET A 83 11.01 3.58 0.37
C MET A 83 10.35 4.05 -0.92
N ARG A 84 11.06 4.85 -1.71
CA ARG A 84 10.62 5.22 -3.06
C ARG A 84 10.71 4.02 -4.02
N ALA A 85 9.93 4.03 -5.09
CA ALA A 85 9.95 2.99 -6.11
C ALA A 85 11.34 2.74 -6.73
N GLU A 86 12.18 3.77 -6.83
CA GLU A 86 13.56 3.63 -7.31
C GLU A 86 14.41 2.80 -6.33
N GLN A 87 14.26 3.02 -5.03
CA GLN A 87 14.98 2.26 -4.01
C GLN A 87 14.54 0.79 -4.01
N ILE A 88 13.23 0.54 -4.16
CA ILE A 88 12.67 -0.80 -4.32
C ILE A 88 13.27 -1.50 -5.55
N TYR A 89 13.30 -0.81 -6.69
CA TYR A 89 13.89 -1.33 -7.92
C TYR A 89 15.38 -1.66 -7.74
N ASP A 90 16.14 -0.77 -7.10
CA ASP A 90 17.58 -0.95 -6.89
C ASP A 90 17.87 -2.15 -5.99
N ILE A 91 17.13 -2.33 -4.90
CA ILE A 91 17.27 -3.49 -4.01
C ILE A 91 17.07 -4.79 -4.79
N ILE A 92 15.95 -4.88 -5.52
CA ILE A 92 15.57 -6.11 -6.22
C ILE A 92 16.46 -6.39 -7.44
N ASN A 93 16.74 -5.39 -8.28
CA ASN A 93 17.36 -5.62 -9.58
C ASN A 93 18.86 -5.36 -9.62
N ILE A 94 19.36 -4.43 -8.81
CA ILE A 94 20.77 -4.04 -8.81
C ILE A 94 21.52 -4.79 -7.72
N LYS A 95 21.01 -4.74 -6.48
CA LYS A 95 21.62 -5.45 -5.35
C LYS A 95 21.29 -6.95 -5.34
N LYS A 96 20.16 -7.33 -5.94
CA LYS A 96 19.61 -8.71 -5.92
C LYS A 96 19.29 -9.19 -4.50
N ASP A 97 18.90 -8.27 -3.64
CA ASP A 97 18.53 -8.54 -2.26
C ASP A 97 17.00 -8.63 -2.13
N PRO A 98 16.48 -9.44 -1.17
CA PRO A 98 15.07 -9.40 -0.81
C PRO A 98 14.70 -8.06 -0.18
N LEU A 99 13.45 -7.61 -0.41
CA LEU A 99 12.94 -6.44 0.31
C LEU A 99 12.84 -6.74 1.81
N PRO A 100 13.11 -5.76 2.69
CA PRO A 100 12.98 -5.93 4.14
C PRO A 100 11.50 -5.88 4.56
N LEU A 101 10.75 -6.91 4.19
CA LEU A 101 9.32 -7.03 4.49
C LEU A 101 9.05 -7.24 5.98
N GLN A 102 9.99 -7.83 6.72
CA GLN A 102 9.80 -8.21 8.14
C GLN A 102 9.48 -7.02 9.04
N CYS A 103 10.22 -5.91 8.93
CA CYS A 103 9.94 -4.71 9.73
C CYS A 103 8.55 -4.17 9.40
N THR A 104 8.20 -4.12 8.11
CA THR A 104 6.89 -3.67 7.66
C THR A 104 5.78 -4.61 8.13
N GLN A 105 6.00 -5.92 8.11
CA GLN A 105 5.05 -6.94 8.60
C GLN A 105 4.78 -6.77 10.09
N GLN A 106 5.83 -6.57 10.89
CA GLN A 106 5.70 -6.30 12.32
C GLN A 106 4.93 -5.01 12.56
N ASP A 107 5.17 -3.98 11.74
CA ASP A 107 4.42 -2.75 11.81
C ASP A 107 2.97 -2.91 11.40
N LEU A 108 2.61 -3.79 10.48
CA LEU A 108 1.22 -4.05 10.13
C LEU A 108 0.52 -4.98 11.14
N ALA A 109 1.30 -5.82 11.83
CA ALA A 109 0.79 -6.81 12.75
C ALA A 109 -0.10 -6.16 13.83
N ASN A 110 -1.26 -6.78 14.05
CA ASN A 110 -2.25 -6.36 15.03
C ASN A 110 -2.88 -4.97 14.85
N LYS A 111 -2.57 -4.25 13.76
CA LYS A 111 -3.21 -2.96 13.46
C LYS A 111 -4.45 -3.17 12.59
N VAL A 112 -5.52 -2.46 12.91
CA VAL A 112 -6.74 -2.41 12.09
C VAL A 112 -6.74 -1.12 11.29
N PHE A 113 -7.09 -1.20 10.02
CA PHE A 113 -7.13 -0.09 9.09
C PHE A 113 -8.55 0.13 8.59
N LYS A 114 -8.91 1.39 8.42
CA LYS A 114 -10.03 1.78 7.55
C LYS A 114 -9.47 1.93 6.14
N ILE A 115 -9.89 1.05 5.24
CA ILE A 115 -9.33 0.89 3.91
C ILE A 115 -10.38 1.33 2.89
N GLN A 116 -10.04 2.29 2.04
CA GLN A 116 -10.87 2.67 0.91
C GLN A 116 -10.47 1.86 -0.31
N LEU A 117 -11.39 1.06 -0.82
CA LEU A 117 -11.21 0.23 -2.00
C LEU A 117 -11.94 0.82 -3.19
N ARG A 118 -11.35 0.64 -4.36
CA ARG A 118 -12.00 0.88 -5.65
C ARG A 118 -11.93 -0.37 -6.49
N ASN A 119 -13.02 -0.66 -7.19
CA ASN A 119 -13.06 -1.75 -8.16
C ASN A 119 -12.69 -1.21 -9.55
N SER A 120 -11.78 -1.90 -10.26
CA SER A 120 -11.67 -1.75 -11.70
C SER A 120 -12.29 -2.96 -12.38
N TYR A 121 -13.41 -2.74 -13.07
CA TYR A 121 -13.96 -3.73 -13.97
C TYR A 121 -13.08 -3.77 -15.23
N CYS A 122 -12.35 -4.87 -15.43
CA CYS A 122 -11.81 -5.17 -16.74
C CYS A 122 -12.97 -5.67 -17.61
N ARG A 123 -13.49 -4.83 -18.50
CA ARG A 123 -14.37 -5.29 -19.59
C ARG A 123 -13.48 -6.07 -20.56
N ASN A 124 -13.24 -7.36 -20.32
CA ASN A 124 -12.81 -8.33 -21.32
C ASN A 124 -12.86 -9.72 -20.68
N SER A 125 -13.71 -10.58 -21.24
CA SER A 125 -14.07 -11.97 -20.88
C SER A 125 -14.99 -12.14 -19.66
N ASP A 126 -15.92 -13.10 -19.78
CA ASP A 126 -17.00 -13.46 -18.85
C ASP A 126 -16.53 -13.95 -17.46
N ASP A 127 -15.22 -13.88 -17.19
CA ASP A 127 -14.59 -14.36 -15.96
C ASP A 127 -13.58 -13.34 -15.38
N ALA A 128 -13.77 -12.05 -15.69
CA ALA A 128 -12.92 -10.99 -15.18
C ALA A 128 -13.19 -10.75 -13.68
N LEU A 129 -12.47 -11.50 -12.83
CA LEU A 129 -12.35 -11.25 -11.40
C LEU A 129 -12.07 -9.76 -11.17
N ALA A 130 -13.00 -9.10 -10.47
CA ALA A 130 -12.91 -7.70 -10.11
C ALA A 130 -11.56 -7.43 -9.43
N LYS A 131 -10.73 -6.56 -10.04
CA LYS A 131 -9.46 -6.15 -9.42
C LYS A 131 -9.72 -5.02 -8.44
N LEU A 132 -9.40 -5.25 -7.18
CA LEU A 132 -9.48 -4.24 -6.13
C LEU A 132 -8.17 -3.46 -6.05
N PHE A 133 -8.30 -2.15 -5.90
CA PHE A 133 -7.19 -1.24 -5.63
C PHE A 133 -7.44 -0.50 -4.34
N VAL A 134 -6.40 -0.38 -3.52
CA VAL A 134 -6.44 0.48 -2.34
C VAL A 134 -6.26 1.92 -2.81
N SER A 135 -7.22 2.78 -2.47
CA SER A 135 -7.18 4.21 -2.76
C SER A 135 -6.61 5.00 -1.59
N SER A 136 -6.91 4.58 -0.37
CA SER A 136 -6.37 5.14 0.86
C SER A 136 -6.49 4.10 1.99
N CYS A 137 -5.63 4.20 2.99
CA CYS A 137 -5.76 3.43 4.22
C CYS A 137 -5.34 4.29 5.42
N VAL A 138 -6.13 4.26 6.48
CA VAL A 138 -5.84 4.99 7.71
C VAL A 138 -5.84 4.00 8.87
N LYS A 139 -4.78 4.01 9.68
CA LYS A 139 -4.71 3.22 10.91
C LYS A 139 -5.82 3.69 11.86
N LYS A 140 -6.62 2.77 12.37
CA LYS A 140 -7.57 3.06 13.45
C LYS A 140 -6.77 3.22 14.75
N HIS A 141 -6.92 4.35 15.42
CA HIS A 141 -6.41 4.49 16.78
C HIS A 141 -7.30 3.68 17.72
N ASP A 142 -6.69 2.91 18.62
CA ASP A 142 -7.42 2.25 19.68
C ASP A 142 -8.10 3.32 20.55
N ALA A 143 -9.42 3.22 20.71
CA ALA A 143 -10.21 4.16 21.50
C ALA A 143 -9.97 4.05 23.02
N LEU A 144 -8.83 3.52 23.46
CA LEU A 144 -8.50 3.26 24.85
C LEU A 144 -7.28 4.09 25.30
N GLN A 145 -7.41 5.41 25.19
CA GLN A 145 -6.79 6.33 26.15
C GLN A 145 -7.80 7.45 26.44
N LEU A 146 -8.75 7.16 27.33
CA LEU A 146 -9.38 8.24 28.10
C LEU A 146 -8.28 8.82 29.00
N PRO A 147 -8.02 10.14 29.03
CA PRO A 147 -7.27 10.72 30.11
C PRO A 147 -8.09 10.47 31.38
N THR A 148 -7.54 9.71 32.32
CA THR A 148 -8.05 9.67 33.69
C THR A 148 -8.17 11.10 34.16
N SER A 149 -9.41 11.56 34.39
CA SER A 149 -9.68 12.85 34.99
C SER A 149 -8.85 12.94 36.28
N LEU A 150 -7.92 13.89 36.34
CA LEU A 150 -7.23 14.24 37.57
C LEU A 150 -8.31 14.56 38.61
N VAL A 151 -8.44 13.66 39.59
CA VAL A 151 -9.17 13.91 40.82
C VAL A 151 -8.54 15.15 41.44
N SER A 152 -9.26 16.26 41.41
CA SER A 152 -8.97 17.42 42.24
C SER A 152 -9.15 17.00 43.70
N LEU A 153 -8.04 16.64 44.35
CA LEU A 153 -7.94 16.56 45.79
C LEU A 153 -7.98 17.99 46.33
N ASP A 154 -9.17 18.35 46.79
CA ASP A 154 -9.42 19.50 47.65
C ASP A 154 -8.67 19.27 48.97
N VAL A 155 -7.52 19.94 49.14
CA VAL A 155 -6.83 20.01 50.43
C VAL A 155 -7.44 21.19 51.18
N GLY A 156 -8.39 20.87 52.04
CA GLY A 156 -8.79 21.76 53.12
C GLY A 156 -7.61 21.93 54.08
N GLU A 157 -7.21 23.17 54.32
CA GLU A 157 -6.32 23.52 55.42
C GLU A 157 -7.10 24.36 56.43
N SER A 158 -7.30 23.76 57.61
CA SER A 158 -7.98 24.35 58.76
C SER A 158 -6.96 24.98 59.70
N SER A 159 -7.23 26.23 60.06
CA SER A 159 -7.03 26.87 61.37
C SER A 159 -5.67 26.76 62.09
N LYS A 160 -5.01 27.90 62.26
CA LYS A 160 -4.70 28.43 63.60
C LYS A 160 -4.57 29.95 63.61
#